data_AF-A0A7S1RDP9-F1
#
_entry.id   AF-A0A7S1RDP9-F1
#
_cell.length_a   1.000
_cell.length_b   1.000
_cell.length_c   1.000
_cell.angle_alpha   90.00
_cell.angle_beta   90.00
_cell.angle_gamma   90.00
#
_symmetry.space_group_name_H-M   'P 1'
#
loop_
_entity.id
_entity.type
_entity.pdbx_description
1 polymer ?
#
loop_
_entity_poly.entity_id
_entity_poly.type
_entity_poly.pdbx_seq_one_letter_code
_entity_poly.pdbx_strand_id
1 'polypeptide(L)'
;LAAQMRRVVPIWFVQVMLVALYIEQLNQDRRTKQVEHVKVAYWVVAVVFQIYAGEGQVGETFNPRYWNHVLATERVTDKMAKAVSPLVDKSEQEEEADREKINKSFQELGKCWSCFGMLRHEWKIRLFMDWSVNAMAKHIILYTVPIMVCVEKPLDFVKDLTAVMFITVLDDMTGEPKDAKELLVKLKFSMELSHRKGAPMLNLLEKQFVHEHPERFHRFNDLVRDKWQSFQSKGDSPPDAPPLLGAGTTSGIRQRDT
;
A
#
# COMPACT_ATOMS: atom_id res chain seq x y z
N LEU A 1 3.88 8.40 3.33
CA LEU A 1 4.68 7.25 2.86
C LEU A 1 5.77 6.87 3.84
N ALA A 2 6.70 7.77 4.18
CA ALA A 2 7.74 7.52 5.19
C ALA A 2 7.23 6.95 6.54
N ALA A 3 6.09 7.44 7.05
CA ALA A 3 5.49 6.92 8.29
C ALA A 3 4.95 5.48 8.16
N GLN A 4 4.52 5.05 6.97
CA GLN A 4 4.10 3.67 6.72
C GLN A 4 5.32 2.75 6.60
N MET A 5 6.36 3.20 5.89
CA MET A 5 7.66 2.51 5.79
C MET A 5 8.24 2.17 7.17
N ARG A 6 8.21 3.14 8.12
CA ARG A 6 8.68 2.91 9.50
C ARG A 6 7.97 1.78 10.24
N ARG A 7 6.73 1.44 9.85
CA ARG A 7 5.98 0.34 10.44
C ARG A 7 6.26 -0.99 9.77
N VAL A 8 6.43 -1.00 8.45
CA VAL A 8 6.63 -2.22 7.66
C VAL A 8 8.03 -2.80 7.86
N VAL A 9 9.06 -1.96 7.95
CA VAL A 9 10.45 -2.42 8.03
C VAL A 9 10.72 -3.29 9.28
N PRO A 10 10.32 -2.90 10.51
CA PRO A 10 10.51 -3.76 11.67
C PRO A 10 9.77 -5.10 11.58
N ILE A 11 8.54 -5.10 11.03
CA ILE A 11 7.75 -6.33 10.84
C ILE A 11 8.49 -7.27 9.89
N TRP A 12 8.99 -6.74 8.77
CA TRP A 12 9.80 -7.49 7.81
C TRP A 12 11.05 -8.11 8.46
N PHE A 13 11.77 -7.35 9.28
CA PHE A 13 12.94 -7.87 10.01
C PHE A 13 12.56 -9.01 10.96
N VAL A 14 11.46 -8.85 11.71
CA VAL A 14 10.97 -9.90 12.62
C VAL A 14 10.62 -11.17 11.84
N GLN A 15 9.93 -11.05 10.69
CA GLN A 15 9.61 -12.20 9.85
C GLN A 15 10.86 -12.90 9.33
N VAL A 16 11.81 -12.16 8.76
CA VAL A 16 13.06 -12.73 8.24
C VAL A 16 13.84 -13.42 9.37
N MET A 17 13.87 -12.83 10.57
CA MET A 17 14.52 -13.42 11.73
C MET A 17 13.82 -14.69 12.21
N LEU A 18 12.49 -14.72 12.26
CA LEU A 18 11.72 -15.91 12.61
C LEU A 18 11.94 -17.05 11.59
N VAL A 19 11.99 -16.73 10.30
CA VAL A 19 12.31 -17.69 9.24
C VAL A 19 13.74 -18.21 9.39
N ALA A 20 14.70 -17.34 9.71
CA ALA A 20 16.08 -17.74 9.95
C ALA A 20 16.21 -18.69 11.16
N LEU A 21 15.55 -18.36 12.28
CA LEU A 21 15.51 -19.22 13.47
C LEU A 21 14.83 -20.57 13.18
N TYR A 22 13.76 -20.55 12.38
CA TYR A 22 13.09 -21.77 11.92
C TYR A 22 14.04 -22.66 11.10
N ILE A 23 14.79 -22.08 10.15
CA ILE A 23 15.78 -22.81 9.33
C ILE A 23 16.92 -23.34 10.21
N GLU A 24 17.38 -22.56 11.18
CA GLU A 24 18.41 -22.98 12.12
C GLU A 24 17.96 -24.18 12.94
N GLN A 25 16.75 -24.12 13.51
CA GLN A 25 16.17 -25.21 14.29
C GLN A 25 15.98 -26.46 13.44
N LEU A 26 15.52 -26.31 12.20
CA LEU A 26 15.39 -27.42 11.24
C LEU A 26 16.75 -28.09 10.95
N ASN A 27 17.83 -27.31 10.87
CA ASN A 27 19.17 -27.82 10.59
C ASN A 27 19.85 -28.47 11.79
N GLN A 28 19.55 -28.00 13.01
CA GLN A 28 20.12 -28.53 14.25
C GLN A 28 19.55 -29.91 14.61
N ASP A 29 18.28 -30.19 14.28
CA ASP A 29 17.68 -31.46 14.64
C ASP A 29 18.24 -32.62 13.79
N ARG A 30 19.04 -33.49 14.41
CA ARG A 30 19.59 -34.69 13.76
C ARG A 30 18.52 -35.75 13.51
N ARG A 31 17.39 -35.72 14.23
CA ARG A 31 16.33 -36.73 14.11
C ARG A 31 15.56 -36.61 12.81
N THR A 32 15.40 -35.39 12.28
CA THR A 32 14.83 -35.14 10.95
C THR A 32 15.59 -35.87 9.83
N LYS A 33 16.86 -36.25 10.05
CA LYS A 33 17.72 -36.91 9.05
C LYS A 33 17.61 -38.44 9.10
N GLN A 34 16.96 -39.02 10.10
CA GLN A 34 16.81 -40.47 10.24
C GLN A 34 15.47 -40.93 9.64
N VAL A 35 15.54 -41.63 8.50
CA VAL A 35 14.36 -42.09 7.74
C VAL A 35 13.49 -43.09 8.54
N GLU A 36 14.09 -43.79 9.51
CA GLU A 36 13.43 -44.83 10.30
C GLU A 36 12.34 -44.31 11.25
N HIS A 37 12.33 -43.00 11.55
CA HIS A 37 11.38 -42.40 12.48
C HIS A 37 10.27 -41.58 11.81
N VAL A 38 10.14 -41.67 10.49
CA VAL A 38 9.13 -40.91 9.74
C VAL A 38 7.74 -41.51 9.98
N LYS A 39 6.89 -40.78 10.69
CA LYS A 39 5.48 -41.13 10.89
C LYS A 39 4.68 -40.68 9.67
N VAL A 40 4.53 -41.56 8.68
CA VAL A 40 3.83 -41.27 7.41
C VAL A 40 2.42 -40.67 7.61
N ALA A 41 1.70 -41.08 8.65
CA ALA A 41 0.39 -40.51 8.97
C ALA A 41 0.45 -39.00 9.26
N TYR A 42 1.44 -38.54 10.03
CA TYR A 42 1.63 -37.10 10.30
C TYR A 42 2.07 -36.35 9.05
N TRP A 43 2.86 -36.98 8.19
CA TRP A 43 3.21 -36.40 6.89
C TRP A 43 1.95 -36.10 6.06
N VAL A 44 1.06 -37.09 5.92
CA VAL A 44 -0.18 -36.92 5.14
C VAL A 44 -1.05 -35.83 5.74
N VAL A 45 -1.23 -35.81 7.07
CA VAL A 45 -2.00 -34.76 7.75
C VAL A 45 -1.40 -33.38 7.51
N ALA A 46 -0.08 -33.26 7.54
CA ALA A 46 0.61 -32.00 7.30
C ALA A 46 0.44 -31.51 5.86
N VAL A 47 0.54 -32.40 4.88
CA VAL A 47 0.32 -32.08 3.45
C VAL A 47 -1.14 -31.65 3.23
N VAL A 48 -2.10 -32.38 3.80
CA VAL A 48 -3.53 -32.01 3.70
C VAL A 48 -3.77 -30.66 4.38
N PHE A 49 -3.26 -30.46 5.59
CA PHE A 49 -3.35 -29.18 6.29
C PHE A 49 -2.76 -28.06 5.44
N GLN A 50 -1.60 -28.27 4.83
CA GLN A 50 -0.95 -27.29 3.97
C GLN A 50 -1.77 -26.96 2.74
N ILE A 51 -2.44 -27.92 2.12
CA ILE A 51 -3.32 -27.67 0.97
C ILE A 51 -4.50 -26.78 1.39
N TYR A 52 -5.15 -27.10 2.52
CA TYR A 52 -6.34 -26.35 2.97
C TYR A 52 -6.01 -25.00 3.62
N ALA A 53 -4.98 -24.94 4.47
CA ALA A 53 -4.55 -23.70 5.11
C ALA A 53 -3.76 -22.81 4.16
N GLY A 54 -3.03 -23.40 3.22
CA GLY A 54 -2.15 -22.73 2.26
C GLY A 54 -2.85 -21.73 1.36
N GLU A 55 -4.02 -22.08 0.85
CA GLU A 55 -4.74 -21.24 -0.12
C GLU A 55 -5.49 -20.07 0.53
N GLY A 56 -5.96 -20.23 1.77
CA GLY A 56 -6.81 -19.23 2.42
C GLY A 56 -6.13 -18.36 3.48
N GLN A 57 -5.07 -18.85 4.15
CA GLN A 57 -4.52 -18.18 5.33
C GLN A 57 -3.08 -17.69 5.17
N VAL A 58 -2.37 -18.13 4.13
CA VAL A 58 -0.93 -17.84 3.94
C VAL A 58 -0.72 -16.55 3.12
N GLY A 59 -1.74 -15.69 3.00
CA GLY A 59 -1.72 -14.48 2.18
C GLY A 59 -1.62 -14.74 0.68
N GLU A 60 -1.62 -13.68 -0.12
CA GLU A 60 -1.45 -13.78 -1.57
C GLU A 60 -0.01 -14.23 -1.93
N THR A 61 0.17 -14.90 -3.07
CA THR A 61 1.51 -15.19 -3.60
C THR A 61 2.08 -13.94 -4.25
N PHE A 62 3.41 -13.75 -4.15
CA PHE A 62 4.10 -12.65 -4.83
C PHE A 62 3.69 -12.56 -6.31
N ASN A 63 3.12 -11.41 -6.70
CA ASN A 63 2.63 -11.19 -8.06
C ASN A 63 3.62 -10.33 -8.86
N PRO A 64 4.52 -10.93 -9.67
CA PRO A 64 5.49 -10.17 -10.46
C PRO A 64 4.80 -9.26 -11.50
N ARG A 65 3.61 -9.63 -11.99
CA ARG A 65 2.88 -8.83 -12.98
C ARG A 65 2.38 -7.53 -12.37
N TYR A 66 1.90 -7.58 -11.13
CA TYR A 66 1.51 -6.40 -10.37
C TYR A 66 2.66 -5.41 -10.25
N TRP A 67 3.82 -5.88 -9.78
CA TRP A 67 5.00 -5.02 -9.63
C TRP A 67 5.54 -4.50 -10.95
N ASN A 68 5.52 -5.32 -12.00
CA ASN A 68 5.87 -4.86 -13.35
C ASN A 68 4.93 -3.75 -13.82
N HIS A 69 3.63 -3.81 -13.51
CA HIS A 69 2.69 -2.75 -13.83
C HIS A 69 2.96 -1.47 -13.03
N VAL A 70 3.23 -1.58 -11.73
CA VAL A 70 3.60 -0.45 -10.86
C VAL A 70 4.88 0.23 -11.36
N LEU A 71 5.93 -0.55 -11.66
CA LEU A 71 7.20 -0.04 -12.18
C LEU A 71 7.11 0.47 -13.62
N ALA A 72 6.24 -0.12 -14.46
CA ALA A 72 6.01 0.38 -15.81
C ALA A 72 5.31 1.74 -15.79
N THR A 73 4.36 1.94 -14.86
CA THR A 73 3.68 3.22 -14.69
C THR A 73 4.68 4.33 -14.35
N GLU A 74 5.66 4.04 -13.49
CA GLU A 74 6.77 4.95 -13.19
C GLU A 74 7.52 5.39 -14.47
N ARG A 75 7.87 4.43 -15.34
CA ARG A 75 8.56 4.75 -16.62
C ARG A 75 7.71 5.60 -17.55
N VAL A 76 6.39 5.39 -17.58
CA VAL A 76 5.48 6.22 -18.38
C VAL A 76 5.46 7.65 -17.85
N THR A 77 5.40 7.82 -16.53
CA THR A 77 5.47 9.16 -15.93
C THR A 77 6.78 9.86 -16.27
N ASP A 78 7.91 9.16 -16.25
CA ASP A 78 9.20 9.75 -16.66
C ASP A 78 9.24 10.16 -18.13
N LYS A 79 8.65 9.34 -19.02
CA LYS A 79 8.61 9.63 -20.45
C LYS A 79 7.74 10.84 -20.73
N MET A 80 6.55 10.92 -20.13
CA MET A 80 5.68 12.10 -20.22
C MET A 80 6.38 13.33 -19.69
N ALA A 81 7.05 13.20 -18.54
CA ALA A 81 7.78 14.28 -17.91
C ALA A 81 8.92 14.82 -18.81
N LYS A 82 9.67 13.92 -19.46
CA LYS A 82 10.68 14.28 -20.46
C LYS A 82 10.09 14.87 -21.74
N ALA A 83 8.94 14.37 -22.20
CA ALA A 83 8.27 14.83 -23.42
C ALA A 83 7.59 16.20 -23.26
N VAL A 84 7.11 16.52 -22.06
CA VAL A 84 6.53 17.83 -21.74
C VAL A 84 7.60 18.92 -21.63
N SER A 85 8.80 18.58 -21.13
CA SER A 85 9.91 19.54 -20.98
C SER A 85 10.17 20.43 -22.21
N PRO A 86 10.36 19.90 -23.44
CA PRO A 86 10.63 20.73 -24.62
C PRO A 86 9.40 21.45 -25.19
N LEU A 87 8.18 21.04 -24.83
CA LEU A 87 6.96 21.75 -25.24
C LEU A 87 6.77 23.03 -24.44
N VAL A 88 7.22 23.04 -23.18
CA VAL A 88 7.28 24.26 -22.35
C VAL A 88 8.24 25.26 -22.99
N ASP A 89 9.42 24.81 -23.42
CA ASP A 89 10.44 25.67 -24.06
C ASP A 89 10.02 26.19 -25.45
N LYS A 90 9.03 25.58 -26.13
CA LYS A 90 8.55 26.05 -27.44
C LYS A 90 7.37 27.02 -27.37
N SER A 91 6.70 27.12 -26.22
CA SER A 91 5.64 28.11 -25.99
C SER A 91 6.16 29.54 -25.77
N GLU A 92 7.46 29.75 -25.91
CA GLU A 92 8.21 30.97 -25.56
C GLU A 92 7.91 32.21 -26.41
N GLN A 93 7.11 32.12 -27.48
CA GLN A 93 6.99 33.20 -28.46
C GLN A 93 5.71 34.05 -28.42
N GLU A 94 4.68 33.74 -27.62
CA GLU A 94 3.41 34.50 -27.72
C GLU A 94 2.77 35.08 -26.44
N GLU A 95 3.28 34.91 -25.21
CA GLU A 95 2.65 35.59 -24.05
C GLU A 95 3.60 35.76 -22.83
N GLU A 96 4.29 36.90 -22.72
CA GLU A 96 5.28 37.18 -21.66
C GLU A 96 4.69 37.26 -20.24
N ALA A 97 3.42 37.66 -20.08
CA ALA A 97 2.80 37.85 -18.77
C ALA A 97 2.34 36.53 -18.12
N ASP A 98 1.80 35.59 -18.90
CA ASP A 98 1.44 34.26 -18.39
C ASP A 98 2.67 33.34 -18.25
N ARG A 99 3.76 33.64 -18.98
CA ARG A 99 5.04 32.92 -18.91
C ARG A 99 5.72 33.02 -17.55
N GLU A 100 5.69 34.17 -16.88
CA GLU A 100 6.35 34.29 -15.57
C GLU A 100 5.64 33.43 -14.50
N LYS A 101 4.31 33.32 -14.57
CA LYS A 101 3.51 32.44 -13.70
C LYS A 101 3.73 30.96 -14.02
N ILE A 102 3.78 30.60 -15.30
CA ILE A 102 3.99 29.21 -15.73
C ILE A 102 5.42 28.75 -15.41
N ASN A 103 6.44 29.56 -15.68
CA ASN A 103 7.84 29.20 -15.44
C ASN A 103 8.15 29.10 -13.94
N LYS A 104 7.58 29.99 -13.10
CA LYS A 104 7.64 29.83 -11.63
C LYS A 104 6.97 28.53 -11.18
N SER A 105 5.79 28.20 -11.73
CA SER A 105 5.09 26.95 -11.41
C SER A 105 5.88 25.71 -11.84
N PHE A 106 6.56 25.76 -12.99
CA PHE A 106 7.40 24.66 -13.48
C PHE A 106 8.73 24.53 -12.73
N GLN A 107 9.38 25.62 -12.31
CA GLN A 107 10.55 25.54 -11.43
C GLN A 107 10.19 24.96 -10.04
N GLU A 108 9.01 25.30 -9.52
CA GLU A 108 8.46 24.72 -8.30
C GLU A 108 8.15 23.22 -8.49
N LEU A 109 7.61 22.82 -9.65
CA LEU A 109 7.43 21.41 -10.04
C LEU A 109 8.77 20.67 -10.16
N GLY A 110 9.79 21.28 -10.76
CA GLY A 110 11.11 20.69 -10.97
C GLY A 110 11.89 20.45 -9.67
N LYS A 111 11.77 21.34 -8.67
CA LYS A 111 12.32 21.10 -7.32
C LYS A 111 11.66 19.89 -6.64
N CYS A 112 10.38 19.62 -6.93
CA CYS A 112 9.66 18.46 -6.42
C CYS A 112 10.09 17.13 -7.09
N TRP A 113 10.75 17.16 -8.25
CA TRP A 113 11.26 15.92 -8.89
C TRP A 113 12.37 15.24 -8.10
N SER A 114 13.11 15.98 -7.26
CA SER A 114 14.05 15.35 -6.32
C SER A 114 13.33 14.36 -5.37
N CYS A 115 12.05 14.60 -5.06
CA CYS A 115 11.23 13.69 -4.27
C CYS A 115 10.89 12.39 -5.03
N PHE A 116 10.83 12.41 -6.37
CA PHE A 116 10.60 11.20 -7.17
C PHE A 116 11.74 10.20 -7.06
N GLY A 117 12.99 10.66 -6.97
CA GLY A 117 14.14 9.77 -6.74
C GLY A 117 14.00 8.97 -5.45
N MET A 118 13.55 9.61 -4.37
CA MET A 118 13.32 8.97 -3.07
C MET A 118 12.18 7.95 -3.13
N LEU A 119 11.10 8.26 -3.86
CA LEU A 119 9.99 7.34 -4.10
C LEU A 119 10.47 6.07 -4.82
N ARG A 120 11.32 6.18 -5.85
CA ARG A 120 11.85 4.99 -6.56
C ARG A 120 12.53 3.99 -5.64
N HIS A 121 13.39 4.49 -4.74
CA HIS A 121 14.07 3.64 -3.78
C HIS A 121 13.08 3.00 -2.82
N GLU A 122 12.07 3.75 -2.37
CA GLU A 122 11.00 3.21 -1.52
C GLU A 122 10.21 2.09 -2.22
N TRP A 123 9.85 2.25 -3.49
CA TRP A 123 9.16 1.19 -4.26
C TRP A 123 10.02 -0.05 -4.46
N LYS A 124 11.32 0.12 -4.76
CA LYS A 124 12.26 -1.01 -4.90
C LYS A 124 12.45 -1.77 -3.58
N ILE A 125 12.54 -1.06 -2.45
CA ILE A 125 12.65 -1.69 -1.13
C ILE A 125 11.37 -2.48 -0.81
N ARG A 126 10.19 -1.93 -1.11
CA ARG A 126 8.92 -2.64 -0.91
C ARG A 126 8.81 -3.87 -1.80
N LEU A 127 9.20 -3.78 -3.06
CA LEU A 127 9.28 -4.90 -3.98
C LEU A 127 10.18 -6.00 -3.42
N PHE A 128 11.35 -5.63 -2.91
CA PHE A 128 12.30 -6.57 -2.33
C PHE A 128 11.75 -7.25 -1.08
N MET A 129 11.13 -6.49 -0.17
CA MET A 129 10.52 -7.04 1.04
C MET A 129 9.41 -8.03 0.69
N ASP A 130 8.47 -7.62 -0.18
CA ASP A 130 7.37 -8.46 -0.65
C ASP A 130 7.88 -9.73 -1.35
N TRP A 131 8.85 -9.61 -2.24
CA TRP A 131 9.49 -10.76 -2.88
C TRP A 131 10.16 -11.69 -1.85
N SER A 132 10.90 -11.16 -0.88
CA SER A 132 11.63 -11.97 0.09
C SER A 132 10.69 -12.77 1.02
N VAL A 133 9.56 -12.18 1.43
CA VAL A 133 8.61 -12.83 2.34
C VAL A 133 7.65 -13.71 1.54
N ASN A 134 6.97 -13.15 0.54
CA ASN A 134 5.86 -13.80 -0.16
C ASN A 134 6.30 -14.72 -1.30
N ALA A 135 7.49 -14.55 -1.86
CA ALA A 135 8.06 -15.53 -2.78
C ALA A 135 8.99 -16.48 -2.03
N MET A 136 10.03 -15.98 -1.37
CA MET A 136 11.10 -16.86 -0.87
C MET A 136 10.75 -17.55 0.45
N ALA A 137 10.47 -16.80 1.52
CA ALA A 137 10.23 -17.38 2.85
C ALA A 137 8.99 -18.27 2.87
N LYS A 138 7.89 -17.83 2.24
CA LYS A 138 6.66 -18.61 2.11
C LYS A 138 6.90 -19.96 1.44
N HIS A 139 7.62 -20.01 0.31
CA HIS A 139 7.94 -21.27 -0.34
C HIS A 139 8.84 -22.16 0.53
N ILE A 140 9.85 -21.60 1.19
CA ILE A 140 10.73 -22.37 2.10
C ILE A 140 9.90 -23.03 3.20
N ILE A 141 9.03 -22.27 3.87
CA ILE A 141 8.17 -22.78 4.94
C ILE A 141 7.25 -23.87 4.38
N LEU A 142 6.51 -23.58 3.31
CA LEU A 142 5.57 -24.55 2.71
C LEU A 142 6.25 -25.85 2.31
N TYR A 143 7.46 -25.84 1.75
CA TYR A 143 8.15 -27.08 1.38
C TYR A 143 8.73 -27.84 2.58
N THR A 144 9.09 -27.15 3.66
CA THR A 144 9.78 -27.76 4.80
C THR A 144 8.83 -28.19 5.92
N VAL A 145 7.65 -27.58 6.03
CA VAL A 145 6.66 -27.86 7.08
C VAL A 145 6.26 -29.33 7.14
N PRO A 146 5.85 -30.00 6.04
CA PRO A 146 5.51 -31.42 6.09
C PRO A 146 6.66 -32.28 6.57
N ILE A 147 7.90 -31.92 6.22
CA ILE A 147 9.10 -32.68 6.62
C ILE A 147 9.36 -32.52 8.11
N MET A 148 9.30 -31.28 8.61
CA MET A 148 9.52 -30.97 10.02
C MET A 148 8.54 -31.72 10.93
N VAL A 149 7.25 -31.66 10.62
CA VAL A 149 6.21 -32.17 11.53
C VAL A 149 6.09 -33.70 11.57
N CYS A 150 6.78 -34.43 10.69
CA CYS A 150 6.76 -35.89 10.64
C CYS A 150 7.47 -36.57 11.79
N VAL A 151 8.51 -35.93 12.31
CA VAL A 151 9.42 -36.53 13.30
C VAL A 151 9.06 -36.14 14.73
N GLU A 152 8.13 -35.19 14.87
CA GLU A 152 7.82 -34.57 16.15
C GLU A 152 6.85 -35.40 17.02
N LYS A 153 6.83 -35.00 18.29
CA LYS A 153 5.82 -35.48 19.25
C LYS A 153 4.48 -34.80 18.96
N PRO A 154 3.33 -35.43 19.28
CA PRO A 154 2.01 -34.89 18.94
C PRO A 154 1.72 -33.52 19.55
N LEU A 155 2.30 -33.19 20.70
CA LEU A 155 2.16 -31.87 21.31
C LEU A 155 3.01 -30.80 20.60
N ASP A 156 4.21 -31.17 20.17
CA ASP A 156 5.14 -30.27 19.50
C ASP A 156 4.70 -30.03 18.05
N PHE A 157 4.06 -31.03 17.41
CA PHE A 157 3.37 -30.90 16.13
C PHE A 157 2.43 -29.67 16.08
N VAL A 158 1.57 -29.51 17.09
CA VAL A 158 0.61 -28.39 17.11
C VAL A 158 1.31 -27.06 17.35
N LYS A 159 2.38 -27.04 18.16
CA LYS A 159 3.16 -25.83 18.41
C LYS A 159 3.88 -25.36 17.16
N ASP A 160 4.54 -26.27 16.45
CA ASP A 160 5.28 -25.96 15.23
C ASP A 160 4.34 -25.49 14.14
N LEU A 161 3.17 -26.14 14.00
CA LEU A 161 2.13 -25.71 13.07
C LEU A 161 1.61 -24.31 13.41
N THR A 162 1.40 -24.02 14.71
CA THR A 162 0.96 -22.70 15.16
C THR A 162 2.03 -21.64 14.92
N ALA A 163 3.30 -21.96 15.15
CA ALA A 163 4.43 -21.06 14.89
C ALA A 163 4.54 -20.74 13.40
N VAL A 164 4.43 -21.75 12.54
CA VAL A 164 4.40 -21.60 11.08
C VAL A 164 3.25 -20.69 10.66
N MET A 165 2.04 -20.94 11.17
CA MET A 165 0.87 -20.10 10.90
C MET A 165 1.06 -18.67 11.38
N PHE A 166 1.70 -18.47 12.53
CA PHE A 166 2.00 -17.13 13.02
C PHE A 166 2.98 -16.39 12.11
N ILE A 167 4.04 -17.06 11.65
CA ILE A 167 5.03 -16.48 10.73
C ILE A 167 4.37 -16.07 9.41
N THR A 168 3.48 -16.90 8.86
CA THR A 168 2.82 -16.62 7.58
C THR A 168 1.74 -15.55 7.70
N VAL A 169 0.97 -15.52 8.80
CA VAL A 169 -0.09 -14.53 9.03
C VAL A 169 0.47 -13.16 9.42
N LEU A 170 1.67 -13.07 10.01
CA LEU A 170 2.29 -11.79 10.37
C LEU A 170 2.44 -10.82 9.19
N ASP A 171 2.52 -11.32 7.96
CA ASP A 171 2.56 -10.48 6.76
C ASP A 171 1.20 -9.84 6.45
N ASP A 172 0.16 -10.64 6.62
CA ASP A 172 -1.21 -10.33 6.24
C ASP A 172 -1.88 -9.36 7.24
N MET A 173 -1.32 -9.21 8.45
CA MET A 173 -1.80 -8.25 9.46
C MET A 173 -1.73 -6.77 8.99
N THR A 174 -1.13 -6.48 7.84
CA THR A 174 -1.23 -5.15 7.23
C THR A 174 -2.59 -4.83 6.59
N GLY A 175 -3.50 -5.82 6.51
CA GLY A 175 -4.95 -5.74 6.72
C GLY A 175 -5.81 -4.93 5.75
N GLU A 176 -5.22 -4.11 4.90
CA GLU A 176 -5.94 -3.39 3.85
C GLU A 176 -5.34 -3.77 2.51
N PRO A 177 -6.07 -4.52 1.65
CA PRO A 177 -5.74 -4.64 0.24
C PRO A 177 -5.85 -3.24 -0.36
N LYS A 178 -4.75 -2.49 -0.30
CA LYS A 178 -4.68 -1.16 -0.90
C LYS A 178 -4.57 -1.41 -2.38
N ASP A 179 -5.74 -1.37 -3.02
CA ASP A 179 -5.85 -1.35 -4.47
C ASP A 179 -4.75 -0.42 -4.99
N ALA A 180 -3.88 -0.91 -5.89
CA ALA A 180 -2.82 -0.09 -6.46
C ALA A 180 -3.38 1.22 -7.02
N LYS A 181 -4.62 1.19 -7.50
CA LYS A 181 -5.33 2.38 -7.95
C LYS A 181 -5.58 3.35 -6.81
N GLU A 182 -5.98 2.89 -5.64
CA GLU A 182 -6.14 3.73 -4.45
C GLU A 182 -4.80 4.31 -3.99
N LEU A 183 -3.74 3.51 -4.00
CA LEU A 183 -2.38 3.95 -3.66
C LEU A 183 -1.87 5.01 -4.65
N LEU A 184 -2.12 4.82 -5.94
CA LEU A 184 -1.70 5.71 -7.02
C LEU A 184 -2.56 6.98 -7.07
N VAL A 185 -3.86 6.88 -6.80
CA VAL A 185 -4.77 8.03 -6.61
C VAL A 185 -4.32 8.81 -5.38
N LYS A 186 -4.09 8.17 -4.23
CA LYS A 186 -3.55 8.84 -3.04
C LYS A 186 -2.19 9.49 -3.31
N LEU A 187 -1.34 8.88 -4.12
CA LEU A 187 -0.05 9.47 -4.53
C LEU A 187 -0.27 10.73 -5.37
N LYS A 188 -1.09 10.63 -6.43
CA LYS A 188 -1.42 11.73 -7.33
C LYS A 188 -2.09 12.87 -6.58
N PHE A 189 -3.03 12.56 -5.69
CA PHE A 189 -3.74 13.54 -4.87
C PHE A 189 -2.81 14.18 -3.82
N SER A 190 -1.93 13.40 -3.19
CA SER A 190 -0.95 13.94 -2.24
C SER A 190 0.08 14.83 -2.93
N MET A 191 0.46 14.53 -4.17
CA MET A 191 1.30 15.40 -4.99
C MET A 191 0.58 16.71 -5.31
N GLU A 192 -0.68 16.64 -5.76
CA GLU A 192 -1.49 17.81 -6.11
C GLU A 192 -1.77 18.71 -4.89
N LEU A 193 -2.07 18.11 -3.73
CA LEU A 193 -2.30 18.84 -2.47
C LEU A 193 -1.02 19.47 -1.91
N SER A 194 0.11 18.76 -1.96
CA SER A 194 1.41 19.35 -1.56
C SER A 194 1.80 20.51 -2.48
N HIS A 195 1.33 20.51 -3.73
CA HIS A 195 1.64 21.55 -4.71
C HIS A 195 0.83 22.85 -4.49
N ARG A 196 -0.32 22.80 -3.80
CA ARG A 196 -1.23 23.95 -3.72
C ARG A 196 -1.79 24.14 -2.30
N LYS A 197 -0.94 24.60 -1.37
CA LYS A 197 -1.35 25.05 -0.02
C LYS A 197 -2.22 26.35 -0.01
N GLY A 198 -3.07 26.60 -1.00
CA GLY A 198 -3.85 27.85 -1.01
C GLY A 198 -4.93 28.10 -2.06
N ALA A 199 -5.62 27.11 -2.67
CA ALA A 199 -6.68 27.46 -3.63
C ALA A 199 -7.90 26.51 -3.75
N PRO A 200 -9.09 27.04 -4.16
CA PRO A 200 -10.43 26.42 -4.05
C PRO A 200 -10.79 25.37 -5.13
N MET A 201 -9.78 24.78 -5.78
CA MET A 201 -9.95 23.96 -6.99
C MET A 201 -10.46 22.53 -6.73
N LEU A 202 -10.49 22.10 -5.46
CA LEU A 202 -11.10 20.84 -5.03
C LEU A 202 -12.54 20.69 -5.54
N ASN A 203 -13.30 21.79 -5.59
CA ASN A 203 -14.69 21.79 -6.05
C ASN A 203 -14.87 21.50 -7.56
N LEU A 204 -13.84 21.71 -8.39
CA LEU A 204 -13.90 21.47 -9.84
C LEU A 204 -13.47 20.05 -10.19
N LEU A 205 -12.43 19.55 -9.52
CA LEU A 205 -11.93 18.19 -9.70
C LEU A 205 -12.84 17.17 -9.01
N GLU A 206 -13.47 17.53 -7.89
CA GLU A 206 -14.61 16.81 -7.29
C GLU A 206 -15.73 16.67 -8.32
N LYS A 207 -16.18 17.76 -8.94
CA LYS A 207 -17.23 17.69 -9.97
C LYS A 207 -16.88 16.79 -11.17
N GLN A 208 -15.61 16.78 -11.60
CA GLN A 208 -15.18 15.99 -12.75
C GLN A 208 -15.00 14.50 -12.41
N PHE A 209 -14.45 14.18 -11.23
CA PHE A 209 -14.23 12.81 -10.79
C PHE A 209 -15.52 12.14 -10.27
N VAL A 210 -16.44 12.91 -9.65
CA VAL A 210 -17.81 12.49 -9.33
C VAL A 210 -18.53 12.02 -10.59
N HIS A 211 -18.31 12.70 -11.71
CA HIS A 211 -19.01 12.42 -12.96
C HIS A 211 -18.54 11.11 -13.62
N GLU A 212 -17.24 10.80 -13.58
CA GLU A 212 -16.73 9.58 -14.21
C GLU A 212 -16.94 8.33 -13.36
N HIS A 213 -16.87 8.42 -12.03
CA HIS A 213 -16.89 7.26 -11.14
C HIS A 213 -17.64 7.51 -9.81
N PRO A 214 -18.98 7.67 -9.83
CA PRO A 214 -19.76 8.09 -8.65
C PRO A 214 -19.66 7.09 -7.48
N GLU A 215 -19.66 5.79 -7.76
CA GLU A 215 -19.57 4.70 -6.77
C GLU A 215 -18.24 4.71 -5.99
N ARG A 216 -17.13 5.00 -6.69
CA ARG A 216 -15.79 5.06 -6.08
C ARG A 216 -15.53 6.40 -5.42
N PHE A 217 -16.17 7.45 -5.93
CA PHE A 217 -16.08 8.78 -5.36
C PHE A 217 -16.68 8.85 -3.97
N HIS A 218 -17.79 8.15 -3.68
CA HIS A 218 -18.35 8.14 -2.32
C HIS A 218 -17.38 7.60 -1.27
N ARG A 219 -16.77 6.42 -1.48
CA ARG A 219 -15.75 5.90 -0.56
C ARG A 219 -14.53 6.80 -0.45
N PHE A 220 -14.09 7.37 -1.58
CA PHE A 220 -12.96 8.30 -1.59
C PHE A 220 -13.28 9.59 -0.84
N ASN A 221 -14.47 10.15 -1.04
CA ASN A 221 -14.93 11.39 -0.41
C ASN A 221 -15.10 11.18 1.09
N ASP A 222 -15.64 10.05 1.54
CA ASP A 222 -15.73 9.74 2.98
C ASP A 222 -14.33 9.66 3.62
N LEU A 223 -13.38 8.98 2.95
CA LEU A 223 -12.01 8.78 3.44
C LEU A 223 -11.16 10.06 3.38
N VAL A 224 -11.40 10.91 2.38
CA VAL A 224 -10.78 12.24 2.25
C VAL A 224 -11.41 13.22 3.23
N ARG A 225 -12.71 13.18 3.44
CA ARG A 225 -13.47 14.04 4.37
C ARG A 225 -13.07 13.79 5.81
N ASP A 226 -12.98 12.53 6.24
CA ASP A 226 -12.49 12.18 7.58
C ASP A 226 -11.07 12.67 7.82
N LYS A 227 -10.18 12.48 6.83
CA LYS A 227 -8.81 12.99 6.92
C LYS A 227 -8.76 14.51 6.90
N TRP A 228 -9.55 15.15 6.06
CA TRP A 228 -9.63 16.60 5.94
C TRP A 228 -10.14 17.24 7.23
N GLN A 229 -11.17 16.66 7.84
CA GLN A 229 -11.67 17.07 9.16
C GLN A 229 -10.63 16.85 10.26
N SER A 230 -9.87 15.73 10.23
CA SER A 230 -8.76 15.52 11.17
C SER A 230 -7.58 16.48 10.99
N PHE A 231 -7.42 17.04 9.78
CA PHE A 231 -6.44 18.08 9.49
C PHE A 231 -6.93 19.44 9.97
N GLN A 232 -8.21 19.77 9.75
CA GLN A 232 -8.83 20.98 10.29
C GLN A 232 -8.85 21.00 11.82
N SER A 233 -9.06 19.84 12.46
CA SER A 233 -9.07 19.73 13.92
C SER A 233 -7.68 19.84 14.57
N LYS A 234 -6.60 19.77 13.80
CA LYS A 234 -5.21 19.82 14.31
C LYS A 234 -4.55 21.19 14.24
N GLY A 235 -5.29 22.24 13.87
CA GLY A 235 -4.94 23.63 14.18
C GLY A 235 -3.79 24.19 13.37
N ASP A 236 -4.12 24.80 12.24
CA ASP A 236 -3.58 26.10 11.80
C ASP A 236 -4.52 26.58 10.69
N SER A 237 -5.63 27.21 11.09
CA SER A 237 -6.58 27.82 10.16
C SER A 237 -5.90 29.02 9.49
N PRO A 238 -5.86 29.12 8.15
CA PRO A 238 -5.49 30.36 7.48
C PRO A 238 -6.54 31.43 7.84
N PRO A 239 -6.14 32.67 8.16
CA PRO A 239 -7.03 33.68 8.70
C PRO A 239 -8.17 34.16 7.77
N ASP A 240 -8.23 33.74 6.50
CA ASP A 240 -9.15 34.32 5.51
C ASP A 240 -9.87 33.29 4.62
N ALA A 241 -10.41 32.20 5.20
CA ALA A 241 -11.31 31.33 4.45
C ALA A 241 -12.73 31.96 4.36
N PRO A 242 -13.29 32.17 3.15
CA PRO A 242 -14.64 32.73 3.01
C PRO A 242 -15.70 31.76 3.57
N PRO A 243 -16.80 32.29 4.14
CA PRO A 243 -17.81 31.48 4.79
C PRO A 243 -18.46 30.51 3.79
N LEU A 244 -18.47 29.23 4.14
CA LEU A 244 -19.19 28.22 3.39
C LEU A 244 -20.69 28.53 3.44
N LEU A 245 -21.30 28.59 2.25
CA LEU A 245 -22.74 28.75 2.03
C LEU A 245 -23.54 27.85 2.97
N GLY A 246 -24.40 28.48 3.77
CA GLY A 246 -25.18 27.85 4.82
C GLY A 246 -26.04 26.70 4.30
N ALA A 247 -26.03 25.60 5.06
CA ALA A 247 -27.05 24.58 5.01
C ALA A 247 -28.41 25.24 5.28
N GLY A 248 -29.28 25.23 4.27
CA GLY A 248 -30.66 25.69 4.38
C GLY A 248 -31.39 24.87 5.44
N THR A 249 -31.78 25.55 6.51
CA THR A 249 -32.75 25.12 7.50
C THR A 249 -34.12 24.97 6.84
N THR A 250 -34.61 23.74 6.72
CA THR A 250 -36.02 23.47 6.41
C THR A 250 -36.86 23.78 7.66
N SER A 251 -37.36 25.01 7.77
CA SER A 251 -38.35 25.40 8.79
C SER A 251 -39.77 25.18 8.27
N GLY A 252 -40.61 24.61 9.14
CA GLY A 252 -41.93 24.06 8.87
C GLY A 252 -42.98 24.99 8.25
N ILE A 253 -43.91 24.35 7.54
CA ILE A 253 -45.20 24.92 7.13
C ILE A 253 -46.31 24.21 7.92
N ARG A 254 -46.69 24.87 9.03
CA ARG A 254 -48.04 25.21 9.50
C ARG A 254 -49.22 24.35 8.98
N GLN A 255 -49.74 23.48 9.84
CA GLN A 255 -51.15 23.07 9.83
C GLN A 255 -52.03 24.28 10.17
N ARG A 256 -53.15 24.42 9.45
CA ARG A 256 -54.23 25.36 9.76
C ARG A 256 -55.53 24.57 9.70
N ASP A 257 -56.23 24.55 10.82
CA ASP A 257 -57.55 23.96 10.99
C ASP A 257 -58.60 24.63 10.11
N THR A 258 -59.48 23.82 9.52
CA THR A 258 -60.94 24.01 9.39
C THR A 258 -61.56 22.69 9.00
#